data_AF-A0A1E7YQR7-F1
#
_entry.id   AF-A0A1E7YQR7-F1
#
_cell.length_a   1.000
_cell.length_b   1.000
_cell.length_c   1.000
_cell.angle_alpha   90.00
_cell.angle_beta   90.00
_cell.angle_gamma   90.00
#
_symmetry.space_group_name_H-M   'P 1'
#
loop_
_entity.id
_entity.type
_entity.pdbx_description
1 polymer ?
#
loop_
_entity_poly.entity_id
_entity_poly.type
_entity_poly.pdbx_seq_one_letter_code
_entity_poly.pdbx_strand_id
1 'polypeptide(L)'
;MPPPPPILLSAKERQQYRRHQFWNDHGVFRELLYVNFHEVGMGAYRSAQPAPYQLRRWHRRYGLRAVLNLRAPAAHEPQFQLEQEVCDALGMEHVLLHGIGSRDLPRREQFLEAIETLERLPRPFLMHCKSGADRAGFMSVLYSHLQLGQSLEEASAQLRIWPYGHIRHANTGILDWFFTVARRQALQDAHFDLRRWIAEDYDREAILASFRPWYRLDWLTDRLLRRE
;
A
#
# COMPACT_ATOMS: atom_id res chain seq x y z
N MET A 1 -13.22 7.19 24.83
CA MET A 1 -12.07 6.70 25.61
C MET A 1 -10.89 7.61 25.33
N PRO A 2 -10.05 7.95 26.31
CA PRO A 2 -8.80 8.67 26.03
C PRO A 2 -7.90 7.83 25.12
N PRO A 3 -7.05 8.45 24.28
CA PRO A 3 -6.08 7.71 23.48
C PRO A 3 -5.16 6.88 24.39
N PRO A 4 -4.66 5.72 23.92
CA PRO A 4 -3.70 4.94 24.68
C PRO A 4 -2.45 5.81 24.99
N PRO A 5 -1.76 5.54 26.11
CA PRO A 5 -0.54 6.26 26.44
C PRO A 5 0.51 6.07 25.33
N PRO A 6 1.38 7.08 25.10
CA PRO A 6 2.41 6.99 24.09
C PRO A 6 3.38 5.85 24.41
N ILE A 7 3.82 5.14 23.37
CA ILE A 7 4.80 4.07 23.47
C ILE A 7 6.19 4.67 23.71
N LEU A 8 6.84 4.19 24.77
CA LEU A 8 8.23 4.52 25.08
C LEU A 8 9.03 3.24 25.31
N LEU A 9 9.81 2.85 24.30
CA LEU A 9 10.64 1.65 24.37
C LEU A 9 11.90 1.91 25.21
N SER A 10 12.36 0.91 25.93
CA SER A 10 13.70 0.92 26.52
C SER A 10 14.79 0.91 25.43
N ALA A 11 16.00 1.35 25.76
CA ALA A 11 17.13 1.27 24.83
C ALA A 11 17.38 -0.17 24.32
N LYS A 12 17.17 -1.16 25.20
CA LYS A 12 17.32 -2.59 24.87
C LYS A 12 16.23 -3.06 23.89
N GLU A 13 14.97 -2.68 24.12
CA GLU A 13 13.87 -3.01 23.20
C GLU A 13 14.06 -2.34 21.84
N ARG A 14 14.43 -1.05 21.81
CA ARG A 14 14.76 -0.36 20.55
C ARG A 14 15.85 -1.11 19.79
N GLN A 15 16.94 -1.48 20.46
CA GLN A 15 18.03 -2.22 19.83
C GLN A 15 17.57 -3.58 19.31
N GLN A 16 16.82 -4.35 20.11
CA GLN A 16 16.30 -5.65 19.74
C GLN A 16 15.35 -5.57 18.54
N TYR A 17 14.39 -4.64 18.58
CA TYR A 17 13.40 -4.45 17.53
C TYR A 17 14.04 -3.92 16.25
N ARG A 18 15.02 -3.01 16.34
CA ARG A 18 15.79 -2.57 15.17
C ARG A 18 16.58 -3.73 14.55
N ARG A 19 17.22 -4.58 15.36
CA ARG A 19 17.89 -5.80 14.84
C ARG A 19 16.89 -6.72 14.15
N HIS A 20 15.71 -6.93 14.73
CA HIS A 20 14.65 -7.73 14.11
C HIS A 20 14.19 -7.14 12.77
N GLN A 21 13.89 -5.84 12.72
CA GLN A 21 13.49 -5.15 11.49
C GLN A 21 14.57 -5.24 10.41
N PHE A 22 15.83 -5.02 10.80
CA PHE A 22 16.96 -4.97 9.88
C PHE A 22 17.28 -6.35 9.29
N TRP A 23 17.34 -7.39 10.12
CA TRP A 23 17.74 -8.74 9.70
C TRP A 23 16.54 -9.62 9.32
N ASN A 24 15.58 -9.81 10.23
CA ASN A 24 14.51 -10.80 10.05
C ASN A 24 13.46 -10.33 9.05
N ASP A 25 13.12 -9.03 9.07
CA ASP A 25 12.19 -8.47 8.09
C ASP A 25 12.89 -7.98 6.81
N HIS A 26 14.19 -8.26 6.65
CA HIS A 26 15.00 -7.85 5.48
C HIS A 26 15.03 -6.32 5.30
N GLY A 27 15.00 -5.57 6.42
CA GLY A 27 15.05 -4.12 6.45
C GLY A 27 16.32 -3.57 5.79
N VAL A 28 17.44 -4.28 5.86
CA VAL A 28 18.72 -3.87 5.24
C VAL A 28 18.59 -3.46 3.77
N PHE A 29 17.86 -4.23 2.95
CA PHE A 29 17.67 -3.92 1.54
C PHE A 29 16.83 -2.66 1.34
N ARG A 30 15.84 -2.43 2.21
CA ARG A 30 14.93 -1.30 2.09
C ARG A 30 15.48 -0.01 2.69
N GLU A 31 16.25 -0.13 3.77
CA GLU A 31 16.91 1.00 4.41
C GLU A 31 18.07 1.53 3.55
N LEU A 32 18.81 0.66 2.86
CA LEU A 32 20.05 1.03 2.18
C LEU A 32 19.92 1.10 0.64
N LEU A 33 19.07 0.27 0.03
CA LEU A 33 19.03 0.12 -1.44
C LEU A 33 17.68 0.46 -2.05
N TYR A 34 16.58 0.34 -1.30
CA TYR A 34 15.23 0.44 -1.85
C TYR A 34 14.22 1.05 -0.87
N VAL A 35 14.36 2.35 -0.64
CA VAL A 35 13.47 3.10 0.26
C VAL A 35 12.10 3.36 -0.38
N ASN A 36 12.04 3.36 -1.72
CA ASN A 36 10.84 3.55 -2.54
C ASN A 36 10.02 4.79 -2.16
N PHE A 37 10.68 5.84 -1.66
CA PHE A 37 10.02 7.05 -1.18
C PHE A 37 9.72 8.00 -2.35
N HIS A 38 8.43 8.19 -2.64
CA HIS A 38 7.95 9.03 -3.74
C HIS A 38 6.75 9.85 -3.32
N GLU A 39 6.62 11.05 -3.88
CA GLU A 39 5.39 11.83 -3.77
C GLU A 39 4.35 11.30 -4.77
N VAL A 40 3.12 11.13 -4.30
CA VAL A 40 1.95 10.78 -5.12
C VAL A 40 1.26 12.06 -5.61
N GLY A 41 1.12 13.05 -4.72
CA GLY A 41 0.57 14.38 -5.00
C GLY A 41 -0.11 14.98 -3.77
N MET A 42 -0.27 16.31 -3.74
CA MET A 42 -0.95 17.05 -2.65
C MET A 42 -0.48 16.67 -1.22
N GLY A 43 0.82 16.42 -1.04
CA GLY A 43 1.40 16.03 0.25
C GLY A 43 1.15 14.58 0.65
N ALA A 44 0.61 13.73 -0.21
CA ALA A 44 0.61 12.28 -0.02
C ALA A 44 1.91 11.68 -0.55
N TYR A 45 2.59 10.91 0.29
CA TYR A 45 3.81 10.19 -0.04
C TYR A 45 3.59 8.68 0.06
N ARG A 46 4.37 7.91 -0.69
CA ARG A 46 4.46 6.45 -0.58
C ARG A 46 5.88 6.02 -0.27
N SER A 47 6.06 4.93 0.49
CA SER A 47 7.38 4.33 0.69
C SER A 47 7.36 2.82 0.94
N ALA A 48 8.55 2.21 0.93
CA ALA A 48 8.79 0.96 1.63
C ALA A 48 8.71 1.19 3.15
N GLN A 49 8.71 0.12 3.95
CA GLN A 49 8.59 0.28 5.40
C GLN A 49 9.72 1.17 5.95
N PRO A 50 9.39 2.28 6.63
CA PRO A 50 10.41 3.19 7.13
C PRO A 50 11.18 2.61 8.30
N ALA A 51 12.45 2.99 8.38
CA ALA A 51 13.19 2.97 9.62
C ALA A 51 12.82 4.20 10.48
N PRO A 52 12.94 4.12 11.82
CA PRO A 52 12.70 5.27 12.71
C PRO A 52 13.44 6.56 12.33
N TYR A 53 14.69 6.46 11.87
CA TYR A 53 15.45 7.64 11.47
C TYR A 53 14.95 8.25 10.14
N GLN A 54 14.46 7.42 9.21
CA GLN A 54 13.90 7.88 7.94
C GLN A 54 12.60 8.63 8.21
N LEU A 55 11.75 8.08 9.07
CA LEU A 55 10.48 8.70 9.43
C LEU A 55 10.69 10.06 10.12
N ARG A 56 11.62 10.15 11.09
CA ARG A 56 12.03 11.44 11.70
C ARG A 56 12.57 12.43 10.67
N ARG A 57 13.38 11.97 9.71
CA ARG A 57 13.94 12.80 8.64
C ARG A 57 12.84 13.32 7.72
N TRP A 58 11.88 12.49 7.33
CA TRP A 58 10.78 12.87 6.45
C TRP A 58 9.78 13.78 7.13
N HIS A 59 9.47 13.54 8.40
CA HIS A 59 8.69 14.49 9.20
C HIS A 59 9.36 15.87 9.22
N ARG A 60 10.67 15.95 9.54
CA ARG A 60 11.40 17.23 9.55
C ARG A 60 11.43 17.92 8.18
N ARG A 61 11.54 17.15 7.09
CA ARG A 61 11.71 17.70 5.74
C ARG A 61 10.40 18.06 5.05
N TYR A 62 9.36 17.25 5.23
CA TYR A 62 8.09 17.35 4.51
C TYR A 62 6.91 17.68 5.42
N GLY A 63 7.09 17.73 6.73
CA GLY A 63 6.02 18.04 7.68
C GLY A 63 4.98 16.93 7.79
N LEU A 64 5.37 15.65 7.66
CA LEU A 64 4.45 14.52 7.78
C LEU A 64 3.64 14.60 9.09
N ARG A 65 2.31 14.53 8.97
CA ARG A 65 1.35 14.54 10.09
C ARG A 65 0.74 13.18 10.36
N ALA A 66 0.84 12.26 9.40
CA ALA A 66 0.29 10.92 9.51
C ALA A 66 1.15 9.86 8.79
N VAL A 67 1.05 8.63 9.28
CA VAL A 67 1.55 7.41 8.65
C VAL A 67 0.41 6.41 8.53
N LEU A 68 0.10 6.00 7.29
CA LEU A 68 -0.82 4.93 6.94
C LEU A 68 -0.03 3.63 6.70
N ASN A 69 -0.16 2.69 7.63
CA ASN A 69 0.55 1.42 7.61
C ASN A 69 -0.33 0.29 7.08
N LEU A 70 -0.11 -0.06 5.81
CA LEU A 70 -0.86 -1.11 5.10
C LEU A 70 -0.33 -2.52 5.39
N ARG A 71 0.67 -2.66 6.26
CA ARG A 71 1.04 -3.97 6.83
C ARG A 71 0.13 -4.35 7.98
N ALA A 72 -0.36 -3.35 8.70
CA ALA A 72 -1.22 -3.48 9.87
C ALA A 72 -0.77 -4.62 10.82
N PRO A 73 0.50 -4.59 11.27
CA PRO A 73 1.04 -5.58 12.20
C PRO A 73 0.30 -5.55 13.54
N ALA A 74 0.33 -6.66 14.27
CA ALA A 74 -0.21 -6.69 15.63
C ALA A 74 0.59 -5.76 16.55
N ALA A 75 -0.08 -5.24 17.59
CA ALA A 75 0.50 -4.22 18.47
C ALA A 75 1.80 -4.67 19.17
N HIS A 76 2.01 -5.96 19.40
CA HIS A 76 3.22 -6.49 20.03
C HIS A 76 4.39 -6.66 19.05
N GLU A 77 4.17 -6.50 17.74
CA GLU A 77 5.21 -6.76 16.76
C GLU A 77 6.26 -5.63 16.72
N PRO A 78 7.56 -5.95 16.57
CA PRO A 78 8.65 -4.98 16.58
C PRO A 78 8.47 -3.80 15.62
N GLN A 79 7.95 -4.06 14.43
CA GLN A 79 7.69 -3.00 13.44
C GLN A 79 6.62 -2.02 13.87
N PHE A 80 5.56 -2.49 14.54
CA PHE A 80 4.51 -1.62 15.07
C PHE A 80 5.09 -0.72 16.15
N GLN A 81 5.75 -1.34 17.12
CA GLN A 81 6.30 -0.69 18.30
C GLN A 81 7.29 0.43 17.93
N LEU A 82 8.19 0.16 16.97
CA LEU A 82 9.16 1.15 16.49
C LEU A 82 8.52 2.33 15.76
N GLU A 83 7.51 2.07 14.95
CA GLU A 83 6.84 3.09 14.16
C GLU A 83 5.93 3.95 15.04
N GLN A 84 5.14 3.30 15.90
CA GLN A 84 4.27 3.95 16.88
C GLN A 84 5.07 4.85 17.83
N GLU A 85 6.19 4.37 18.38
CA GLU A 85 7.06 5.21 19.23
C GLU A 85 7.51 6.49 18.51
N VAL A 86 7.84 6.40 17.21
CA VAL A 86 8.26 7.56 16.43
C VAL A 86 7.08 8.50 16.18
N CYS A 87 5.91 7.96 15.84
CA CYS A 87 4.70 8.74 15.64
C CYS A 87 4.30 9.48 16.92
N ASP A 88 4.28 8.79 18.06
CA ASP A 88 3.98 9.39 19.37
C ASP A 88 4.96 10.51 19.73
N ALA A 89 6.26 10.27 19.55
CA ALA A 89 7.30 11.27 19.82
C ALA A 89 7.23 12.51 18.91
N LEU A 90 6.62 12.39 17.73
CA LEU A 90 6.50 13.46 16.74
C LEU A 90 5.09 14.05 16.65
N GLY A 91 4.13 13.54 17.43
CA GLY A 91 2.73 13.93 17.36
C GLY A 91 2.07 13.62 16.01
N MET A 92 2.49 12.55 15.33
CA MET A 92 1.88 12.09 14.08
C MET A 92 0.80 11.03 14.35
N GLU A 93 -0.26 11.03 13.55
CA GLU A 93 -1.24 9.94 13.55
C GLU A 93 -0.62 8.68 12.93
N HIS A 94 -0.74 7.55 13.61
CA HIS A 94 -0.36 6.24 13.07
C HIS A 94 -1.63 5.42 12.84
N VAL A 95 -1.98 5.23 11.58
CA VAL A 95 -3.22 4.57 11.15
C VAL A 95 -2.88 3.20 10.57
N LEU A 96 -3.40 2.14 11.17
CA LEU A 96 -3.31 0.79 10.62
C LEU A 96 -4.53 0.52 9.76
N LEU A 97 -4.33 0.05 8.53
CA LEU A 97 -5.41 -0.37 7.65
C LEU A 97 -5.22 -1.83 7.23
N HIS A 98 -6.16 -2.67 7.66
CA HIS A 98 -6.18 -4.09 7.34
C HIS A 98 -6.92 -4.36 6.01
N GLY A 99 -6.83 -5.59 5.50
CA GLY A 99 -7.62 -6.02 4.34
C GLY A 99 -7.07 -5.64 2.97
N ILE A 100 -6.01 -4.82 2.89
CA ILE A 100 -5.33 -4.53 1.61
C ILE A 100 -4.27 -5.59 1.34
N GLY A 101 -4.59 -6.56 0.48
CA GLY A 101 -3.67 -7.62 0.04
C GLY A 101 -2.67 -7.16 -1.03
N SER A 102 -1.51 -7.81 -1.13
CA SER A 102 -0.59 -7.60 -2.26
C SER A 102 -0.85 -8.55 -3.43
N ARG A 103 -1.67 -9.58 -3.24
CA ARG A 103 -1.99 -10.65 -4.20
C ARG A 103 -3.47 -11.01 -4.17
N ASP A 104 -4.27 -10.12 -3.61
CA ASP A 104 -5.69 -10.30 -3.37
C ASP A 104 -6.38 -8.94 -3.33
N LEU A 105 -7.70 -8.92 -3.49
CA LEU A 105 -8.51 -7.71 -3.43
C LEU A 105 -9.26 -7.60 -2.10
N PRO A 106 -9.46 -6.38 -1.57
CA PRO A 106 -10.23 -6.17 -0.36
C PRO A 106 -11.68 -6.60 -0.54
N ARG A 107 -12.36 -6.95 0.56
CA ARG A 107 -13.83 -7.00 0.57
C ARG A 107 -14.40 -5.60 0.40
N ARG A 108 -15.66 -5.51 -0.03
CA ARG A 108 -16.34 -4.24 -0.31
C ARG A 108 -16.23 -3.26 0.86
N GLU A 109 -16.49 -3.72 2.08
CA GLU A 109 -16.47 -2.88 3.29
C GLU A 109 -15.06 -2.36 3.57
N GLN A 110 -14.05 -3.23 3.46
CA GLN A 110 -12.63 -2.88 3.62
C GLN A 110 -12.17 -1.89 2.54
N PHE A 111 -12.76 -1.99 1.35
CA PHE A 111 -12.43 -1.11 0.25
C PHE A 111 -12.98 0.30 0.48
N LEU A 112 -14.23 0.39 0.92
CA LEU A 112 -14.84 1.67 1.29
C LEU A 112 -14.13 2.30 2.50
N GLU A 113 -13.77 1.51 3.51
CA GLU A 113 -12.93 1.95 4.64
C GLU A 113 -11.58 2.53 4.16
N ALA A 114 -10.96 1.89 3.16
CA ALA A 114 -9.71 2.37 2.59
C ALA A 114 -9.86 3.74 1.91
N ILE A 115 -10.94 3.95 1.17
CA ILE A 115 -11.27 5.22 0.53
C ILE A 115 -11.52 6.30 1.59
N GLU A 116 -12.35 6.03 2.58
CA GLU A 116 -12.66 6.95 3.68
C GLU A 116 -11.42 7.31 4.49
N THR A 117 -10.52 6.35 4.69
CA THR A 117 -9.23 6.58 5.35
C THR A 117 -8.39 7.59 4.56
N LEU A 118 -8.26 7.42 3.23
CA LEU A 118 -7.51 8.35 2.38
C LEU A 118 -8.09 9.78 2.38
N GLU A 119 -9.42 9.90 2.45
CA GLU A 119 -10.12 11.19 2.52
C GLU A 119 -9.82 11.93 3.84
N ARG A 120 -9.86 11.20 4.96
CA ARG A 120 -9.74 11.75 6.31
C ARG A 120 -8.31 12.03 6.77
N LEU A 121 -7.31 11.35 6.20
CA LEU A 121 -5.93 11.44 6.68
C LEU A 121 -5.39 12.88 6.62
N PRO A 122 -4.74 13.37 7.70
CA PRO A 122 -4.16 14.71 7.70
C PRO A 122 -2.95 14.77 6.76
N ARG A 123 -2.98 15.69 5.78
CA ARG A 123 -1.88 15.90 4.82
C ARG A 123 -0.84 16.91 5.36
N PRO A 124 0.48 16.70 5.23
CA PRO A 124 1.10 15.63 4.48
C PRO A 124 1.08 14.29 5.22
N PHE A 125 0.93 13.19 4.51
CA PHE A 125 0.97 11.84 5.10
C PHE A 125 1.81 10.88 4.27
N LEU A 126 2.29 9.83 4.92
CA LEU A 126 3.00 8.73 4.29
C LEU A 126 2.13 7.47 4.30
N MET A 127 1.93 6.83 3.15
CA MET A 127 1.41 5.47 3.09
C MET A 127 2.52 4.48 2.75
N HIS A 128 2.58 3.35 3.45
CA HIS A 128 3.60 2.35 3.15
C HIS A 128 3.09 0.93 3.32
N CYS A 129 3.85 -0.02 2.78
CA CYS A 129 3.70 -1.43 3.07
C CYS A 129 5.07 -2.04 3.38
N LYS A 130 5.34 -3.28 2.95
CA LYS A 130 6.69 -3.86 3.08
C LYS A 130 7.66 -3.23 2.08
N SER A 131 7.44 -3.40 0.78
CA SER A 131 8.29 -2.87 -0.29
C SER A 131 7.85 -1.50 -0.83
N GLY A 132 6.65 -1.03 -0.47
CA GLY A 132 6.07 0.18 -1.04
C GLY A 132 5.59 0.04 -2.48
N ALA A 133 5.65 -1.17 -3.07
CA ALA A 133 5.29 -1.42 -4.47
C ALA A 133 3.79 -1.71 -4.63
N ASP A 134 3.31 -2.81 -4.04
CA ASP A 134 1.99 -3.35 -4.36
C ASP A 134 0.86 -2.66 -3.58
N ARG A 135 0.75 -2.90 -2.27
CA ARG A 135 -0.33 -2.33 -1.43
C ARG A 135 -0.32 -0.80 -1.42
N ALA A 136 0.86 -0.21 -1.24
CA ALA A 136 1.02 1.24 -1.30
C ALA A 136 0.78 1.78 -2.71
N GLY A 137 1.12 1.03 -3.76
CA GLY A 137 0.81 1.39 -5.14
C GLY A 137 -0.69 1.38 -5.41
N PHE A 138 -1.39 0.33 -4.99
CA PHE A 138 -2.85 0.22 -5.09
C PHE A 138 -3.54 1.40 -4.42
N MET A 139 -3.16 1.71 -3.18
CA MET A 139 -3.68 2.88 -2.46
C MET A 139 -3.30 4.21 -3.12
N SER A 140 -2.12 4.29 -3.76
CA SER A 140 -1.70 5.47 -4.52
C SER A 140 -2.54 5.66 -5.78
N VAL A 141 -2.96 4.58 -6.48
CA VAL A 141 -3.90 4.68 -7.62
C VAL A 141 -5.25 5.21 -7.14
N LEU A 142 -5.79 4.65 -6.05
CA LEU A 142 -7.06 5.13 -5.47
C LEU A 142 -6.98 6.61 -5.10
N TYR A 143 -5.90 7.01 -4.41
CA TYR A 143 -5.67 8.41 -4.05
C TYR A 143 -5.57 9.31 -5.28
N SER A 144 -4.75 8.92 -6.27
CA SER A 144 -4.61 9.65 -7.53
C SER A 144 -5.94 9.87 -8.24
N HIS A 145 -6.78 8.84 -8.32
CA HIS A 145 -8.07 8.95 -9.00
C HIS A 145 -9.08 9.77 -8.17
N LEU A 146 -9.29 9.39 -6.91
CA LEU A 146 -10.38 9.93 -6.09
C LEU A 146 -10.08 11.30 -5.48
N GLN A 147 -8.80 11.60 -5.20
CA GLN A 147 -8.41 12.84 -4.50
C GLN A 147 -7.70 13.83 -5.42
N LEU A 148 -6.97 13.36 -6.45
CA LEU A 148 -6.31 14.24 -7.42
C LEU A 148 -7.10 14.41 -8.73
N GLY A 149 -8.21 13.68 -8.89
CA GLY A 149 -9.07 13.76 -10.09
C GLY A 149 -8.43 13.20 -11.36
N GLN A 150 -7.36 12.41 -11.24
CA GLN A 150 -6.72 11.77 -12.39
C GLN A 150 -7.65 10.71 -12.99
N SER A 151 -7.59 10.50 -14.30
CA SER A 151 -8.27 9.35 -14.91
C SER A 151 -7.72 8.04 -14.34
N LEU A 152 -8.51 6.96 -14.37
CA LEU A 152 -8.02 5.63 -13.95
C LEU A 152 -6.79 5.18 -14.74
N GLU A 153 -6.68 5.61 -16.00
CA GLU A 153 -5.52 5.32 -16.85
C GLU A 153 -4.25 6.00 -16.34
N GLU A 154 -4.32 7.30 -16.05
CA GLU A 154 -3.20 8.05 -15.49
C GLU A 154 -2.84 7.57 -14.08
N ALA A 155 -3.85 7.38 -13.23
CA ALA A 155 -3.66 6.92 -11.85
C ALA A 155 -2.98 5.54 -11.80
N SER A 156 -3.30 4.65 -12.74
CA SER A 156 -2.70 3.30 -12.84
C SER A 156 -1.18 3.33 -13.05
N ALA A 157 -0.60 4.47 -13.46
CA ALA A 157 0.85 4.65 -13.49
C ALA A 157 1.51 4.48 -12.10
N GLN A 158 0.74 4.55 -11.00
CA GLN A 158 1.23 4.21 -9.66
C GLN A 158 1.55 2.71 -9.46
N LEU A 159 1.15 1.84 -10.39
CA LEU A 159 1.47 0.40 -10.40
C LEU A 159 2.49 0.03 -11.48
N ARG A 160 3.50 0.87 -11.72
CA ARG A 160 4.59 0.56 -12.67
C ARG A 160 5.84 -0.05 -12.01
N ILE A 161 6.60 -0.80 -12.81
CA ILE A 161 7.86 -1.40 -12.38
C ILE A 161 8.94 -0.37 -12.06
N TRP A 162 9.05 0.70 -12.86
CA TRP A 162 9.98 1.79 -12.59
C TRP A 162 9.21 3.10 -12.40
N PRO A 163 9.35 3.81 -11.27
CA PRO A 163 10.34 3.59 -10.21
C PRO A 163 9.87 2.72 -9.03
N TYR A 164 8.62 2.23 -9.04
CA TYR A 164 7.98 1.71 -7.82
C TYR A 164 8.17 0.22 -7.53
N GLY A 165 8.71 -0.55 -8.48
CA GLY A 165 9.02 -1.97 -8.35
C GLY A 165 7.79 -2.89 -8.40
N HIS A 166 6.65 -2.42 -8.91
CA HIS A 166 5.47 -3.27 -9.07
C HIS A 166 5.60 -4.19 -10.29
N ILE A 167 5.35 -5.49 -10.10
CA ILE A 167 5.46 -6.51 -11.15
C ILE A 167 4.08 -7.11 -11.43
N ARG A 168 3.43 -6.67 -12.51
CA ARG A 168 2.10 -7.16 -12.92
C ARG A 168 2.05 -8.64 -13.35
N HIS A 169 3.19 -9.23 -13.71
CA HIS A 169 3.25 -10.59 -14.28
C HIS A 169 3.20 -11.71 -13.23
N ALA A 170 3.18 -11.36 -11.93
CA ALA A 170 2.97 -12.30 -10.84
C ALA A 170 1.53 -12.22 -10.30
N ASN A 171 1.23 -12.90 -9.20
CA ASN A 171 -0.08 -12.80 -8.53
C ASN A 171 -0.45 -11.38 -8.08
N THR A 172 0.52 -10.49 -8.01
CA THR A 172 0.36 -9.05 -7.80
C THR A 172 -0.42 -8.36 -8.93
N GLY A 173 -0.47 -8.95 -10.13
CA GLY A 173 -1.22 -8.43 -11.27
C GLY A 173 -2.74 -8.37 -11.08
N ILE A 174 -3.28 -8.99 -10.02
CA ILE A 174 -4.68 -8.82 -9.65
C ILE A 174 -5.02 -7.36 -9.35
N LEU A 175 -4.04 -6.59 -8.85
CA LEU A 175 -4.20 -5.17 -8.55
C LEU A 175 -4.38 -4.35 -9.84
N ASP A 176 -3.57 -4.60 -10.88
CA ASP A 176 -3.76 -4.00 -12.21
C ASP A 176 -5.09 -4.46 -12.84
N TRP A 177 -5.45 -5.72 -12.65
CA TRP A 177 -6.68 -6.29 -13.21
C TRP A 177 -7.92 -5.62 -12.65
N PHE A 178 -7.94 -5.32 -11.35
CA PHE A 178 -9.01 -4.54 -10.74
C PHE A 178 -9.23 -3.20 -11.47
N PHE A 179 -8.17 -2.41 -11.67
CA PHE A 179 -8.29 -1.13 -12.37
C PHE A 179 -8.61 -1.29 -13.86
N THR A 180 -8.20 -2.40 -14.47
CA THR A 180 -8.60 -2.75 -15.83
C THR A 180 -10.11 -2.97 -15.93
N VAL A 181 -10.70 -3.71 -14.98
CA VAL A 181 -12.16 -3.94 -14.92
C VAL A 181 -12.88 -2.63 -14.64
N ALA A 182 -12.45 -1.85 -13.65
CA ALA A 182 -13.04 -0.55 -13.34
C ALA A 182 -13.00 0.41 -14.55
N ARG A 183 -11.88 0.46 -15.28
CA ARG A 183 -11.78 1.29 -16.49
C ARG A 183 -12.72 0.83 -17.60
N ARG A 184 -12.93 -0.48 -17.76
CA ARG A 184 -13.91 -0.99 -18.74
C ARG A 184 -15.32 -0.54 -18.39
N GLN A 185 -15.67 -0.55 -17.10
CA GLN A 185 -16.95 0.00 -16.65
C GLN A 185 -17.04 1.51 -16.93
N ALA A 186 -15.97 2.25 -16.66
CA ALA A 186 -15.90 3.69 -16.93
C ALA A 186 -16.05 4.06 -18.42
N LEU A 187 -15.67 3.15 -19.34
CA LEU A 187 -15.87 3.35 -20.78
C LEU A 187 -17.32 3.10 -21.23
N GLN A 188 -18.10 2.38 -20.42
CA GLN A 188 -19.50 2.04 -20.71
C GLN A 188 -20.48 3.03 -20.07
N ASP A 189 -20.04 3.78 -19.05
CA ASP A 189 -20.85 4.73 -18.31
C ASP A 189 -20.16 6.10 -18.23
N ALA A 190 -20.73 7.11 -18.89
CA ALA A 190 -20.23 8.48 -18.89
C ALA A 190 -20.29 9.16 -17.51
N HIS A 191 -21.06 8.61 -16.57
CA HIS A 191 -21.20 9.09 -15.20
C HIS A 191 -20.53 8.17 -14.18
N PHE A 192 -19.58 7.34 -14.62
CA PHE A 192 -18.88 6.40 -13.76
C PHE A 192 -18.23 7.11 -12.56
N ASP A 193 -18.56 6.62 -11.37
CA ASP A 193 -17.92 7.00 -10.11
C ASP A 193 -17.36 5.73 -9.46
N LEU A 194 -16.05 5.71 -9.22
CA LEU A 194 -15.38 4.51 -8.69
C LEU A 194 -15.90 4.12 -7.31
N ARG A 195 -16.19 5.10 -6.43
CA ARG A 195 -16.67 4.83 -5.07
C ARG A 195 -18.06 4.19 -5.11
N ARG A 196 -18.96 4.72 -5.93
CA ARG A 196 -20.30 4.20 -6.15
C ARG A 196 -20.25 2.80 -6.75
N TRP A 197 -19.45 2.59 -7.79
CA TRP A 197 -19.27 1.27 -8.40
C TRP A 197 -18.75 0.25 -7.38
N ILE A 198 -17.82 0.63 -6.49
CA ILE A 198 -17.36 -0.22 -5.39
C ILE A 198 -18.50 -0.55 -4.41
N ALA A 199 -19.35 0.44 -4.09
CA ALA A 199 -20.43 0.24 -3.14
C ALA A 199 -21.56 -0.66 -3.68
N GLU A 200 -21.89 -0.53 -4.97
CA GLU A 200 -23.07 -1.15 -5.57
C GLU A 200 -22.70 -2.44 -6.33
N ASP A 201 -21.73 -2.36 -7.24
CA ASP A 201 -21.52 -3.35 -8.29
C ASP A 201 -20.24 -4.19 -8.13
N TYR A 202 -19.30 -3.78 -7.27
CA TYR A 202 -18.06 -4.52 -7.08
C TYR A 202 -18.33 -5.93 -6.56
N ASP A 203 -18.00 -6.91 -7.41
CA ASP A 203 -17.99 -8.33 -7.10
C ASP A 203 -16.55 -8.84 -7.08
N ARG A 204 -16.03 -9.02 -5.86
CA ARG A 204 -14.68 -9.52 -5.61
C ARG A 204 -14.45 -10.89 -6.26
N GLU A 205 -15.41 -11.81 -6.12
CA GLU A 205 -15.24 -13.18 -6.62
C GLU A 205 -15.26 -13.22 -8.14
N ALA A 206 -16.11 -12.44 -8.79
CA ALA A 206 -16.13 -12.32 -10.25
C ALA A 206 -14.81 -11.75 -10.80
N ILE A 207 -14.22 -10.75 -10.14
CA ILE A 207 -12.93 -10.17 -10.55
C ILE A 207 -11.79 -11.17 -10.34
N LEU A 208 -11.75 -11.86 -9.20
CA LEU A 208 -10.76 -12.92 -8.94
C LEU A 208 -10.90 -14.07 -9.94
N ALA A 209 -12.13 -14.48 -10.25
CA ALA A 209 -12.41 -15.57 -11.19
C ALA A 209 -12.08 -15.20 -12.64
N SER A 210 -12.16 -13.93 -13.01
CA SER A 210 -11.78 -13.43 -14.35
C SER A 210 -10.27 -13.18 -14.48
N PHE A 211 -9.54 -13.07 -13.38
CA PHE A 211 -8.09 -12.90 -13.41
C PHE A 211 -7.38 -14.19 -13.86
N ARG A 212 -6.44 -14.06 -14.78
CA ARG A 212 -5.59 -15.14 -15.28
C ARG A 212 -4.12 -14.70 -15.12
N PRO A 213 -3.40 -15.20 -14.09
CA PRO A 213 -1.98 -14.87 -13.93
C PRO A 213 -1.20 -15.36 -15.15
N TRP A 214 -0.26 -14.55 -15.64
CA TRP A 214 0.49 -14.86 -16.86
C TRP A 214 1.32 -16.16 -16.72
N TYR A 215 1.86 -16.46 -15.54
CA TYR A 215 2.59 -17.71 -15.29
C TYR A 215 1.70 -18.97 -15.26
N ARG A 216 0.36 -18.85 -15.19
CA ARG A 216 -0.54 -19.99 -15.42
C ARG A 216 -0.72 -20.30 -16.91
N LEU A 217 -0.33 -19.39 -17.80
CA LEU A 217 -0.19 -19.69 -19.23
C LEU A 217 1.12 -20.45 -19.53
N ASP A 218 2.15 -20.32 -18.66
CA ASP A 218 3.41 -21.05 -18.83
C ASP A 218 3.27 -22.58 -18.61
N TRP A 219 2.26 -23.04 -17.86
CA TRP A 219 1.98 -24.48 -17.76
C TRP A 219 1.46 -25.08 -19.09
N LEU A 220 0.83 -24.25 -19.93
CA LEU A 220 0.35 -24.66 -21.26
C LEU A 220 1.50 -24.71 -22.28
N THR A 221 2.53 -23.84 -22.15
CA THR A 221 3.74 -23.89 -22.98
C THR A 221 4.71 -24.99 -22.53
N ASP A 222 4.85 -25.26 -21.23
CA ASP A 222 5.69 -26.36 -20.71
C ASP A 222 5.21 -27.76 -21.15
N ARG A 223 3.92 -27.92 -21.42
CA ARG A 223 3.35 -29.19 -21.93
C ARG A 223 3.47 -29.33 -23.45
N LEU A 224 3.68 -28.22 -24.17
CA LEU A 224 3.93 -28.17 -25.61
C LEU A 224 5.43 -28.32 -25.94
N LEU A 225 6.32 -27.87 -25.06
CA LEU A 225 7.78 -27.98 -25.21
C LEU A 225 8.39 -29.29 -24.67
N ARG A 226 7.59 -30.15 -24.01
CA ARG A 226 8.00 -31.54 -23.63
C ARG A 226 7.58 -32.60 -24.66
N ARG A 227 7.31 -32.17 -25.90
CA ARG A 227 7.17 -33.02 -27.07
C ARG A 227 8.29 -32.72 -28.07
N GLU A 228 9.52 -32.79 -27.59
CA GLU A 228 10.69 -33.28 -28.33
C GLU A 228 11.49 -34.18 -27.39
#